data_AF-A0A922ZBH3-F1
#
_entry.id   AF-A0A922ZBH3-F1
#
_cell.length_a   1.000
_cell.length_b   1.000
_cell.length_c   1.000
_cell.angle_alpha   90.00
_cell.angle_beta   90.00
_cell.angle_gamma   90.00
#
_symmetry.space_group_name_H-M   'P 1'
#
loop_
_entity.id
_entity.type
_entity.pdbx_description
1 polymer ?
#
loop_
_entity_poly.entity_id
_entity_poly.type
_entity_poly.pdbx_seq_one_letter_code
_entity_poly.pdbx_strand_id
1 'polypeptide(L)'
;MNCPRCGKQNEQEARFCTKCGLNFLEYQAKQAAPSTDSEFCYRHPKVATNLACGRCNNPVCTDCVIIGPAGPRCPDCAKSTTPFRPAAIGLEAKRVARSVTSRGPFAWYYIIIIIVVLGGFLRGCTSMFTPQPTVIIQPSQEEDN
;
A
#
# COMPACT_ATOMS: atom_id res chain seq x y z
N MET A 1 27.12 45.70 -14.44
CA MET A 1 26.04 44.81 -14.93
C MET A 1 24.73 45.08 -14.19
N ASN A 2 23.58 44.82 -14.82
CA ASN A 2 22.26 45.01 -14.19
C ASN A 2 21.81 43.73 -13.49
N CYS A 3 21.18 43.88 -12.32
CA CYS A 3 20.60 42.75 -11.61
C CYS A 3 19.34 42.22 -12.33
N PRO A 4 19.27 40.93 -12.72
CA PRO A 4 18.09 40.37 -13.40
C PRO A 4 16.87 40.24 -12.48
N ARG A 5 17.06 40.32 -11.16
CA ARG A 5 15.97 40.26 -10.18
C ARG A 5 15.33 41.63 -9.88
N CYS A 6 16.11 42.71 -9.88
CA CYS A 6 15.62 44.03 -9.42
C CYS A 6 16.04 45.23 -10.30
N GLY A 7 16.78 44.99 -11.39
CA GLY A 7 17.19 46.01 -12.36
C GLY A 7 18.31 46.96 -11.94
N LYS A 8 18.77 46.95 -10.67
CA LYS A 8 19.83 47.86 -10.21
C LYS A 8 21.15 47.63 -10.95
N GLN A 9 21.80 48.73 -11.33
CA GLN A 9 23.18 48.74 -11.84
C GLN A 9 24.17 48.42 -10.72
N ASN A 10 25.08 47.49 -11.02
CA ASN A 10 26.16 47.06 -10.14
C ASN A 10 27.49 47.07 -10.91
N GLU A 11 28.61 47.03 -10.19
CA GLU A 11 29.94 46.87 -10.80
C GLU A 11 30.05 45.54 -11.55
N GLN A 12 30.95 45.48 -12.54
CA GLN A 12 31.03 44.36 -13.49
C GLN A 12 31.48 43.04 -12.84
N GLU A 13 32.12 43.09 -11.66
CA GLU A 13 32.63 41.91 -10.93
C GLU A 13 31.93 41.67 -9.58
N ALA A 14 30.85 42.40 -9.29
CA ALA A 14 30.18 42.30 -8.01
C ALA A 14 29.58 40.90 -7.79
N ARG A 15 29.96 40.23 -6.70
CA ARG A 15 29.44 38.89 -6.33
C ARG A 15 27.96 38.90 -5.94
N PHE A 16 27.48 40.01 -5.38
CA PHE A 16 26.12 40.17 -4.86
C PHE A 16 25.47 41.48 -5.32
N CYS A 17 24.15 41.49 -5.47
CA CYS A 17 23.40 42.71 -5.72
C CYS A 17 23.22 43.49 -4.41
N THR A 18 23.72 44.72 -4.37
CA THR A 18 23.64 45.63 -3.20
C THR A 18 22.21 46.12 -2.89
N LYS A 19 21.18 45.76 -3.67
CA LYS A 19 19.78 46.13 -3.41
C LYS A 19 18.90 44.94 -3.01
N CYS A 20 19.00 43.82 -3.72
CA CYS A 20 18.14 42.65 -3.46
C CYS A 20 18.88 41.43 -2.90
N GLY A 21 20.19 41.50 -2.71
CA GLY A 21 21.01 40.41 -2.16
C GLY A 21 21.22 39.21 -3.09
N LEU A 22 20.84 39.29 -4.37
CA LEU A 22 21.05 38.19 -5.32
C LEU A 22 22.55 37.89 -5.49
N ASN A 23 22.95 36.63 -5.34
CA ASN A 23 24.28 36.15 -5.71
C ASN A 23 24.35 35.88 -7.22
N PHE A 24 25.25 36.56 -7.92
CA PHE A 24 25.36 36.45 -9.37
C PHE A 24 26.01 35.15 -9.85
N LEU A 25 26.94 34.57 -9.06
CA LEU A 25 27.61 33.32 -9.39
C LEU A 25 26.64 32.13 -9.26
N GLU A 26 25.89 32.11 -8.16
CA GLU A 26 24.88 31.07 -7.95
C GLU A 26 23.73 31.18 -8.97
N TYR A 27 23.34 32.41 -9.31
CA TYR A 27 22.32 32.65 -10.32
C TYR A 27 22.77 32.16 -11.71
N GLN A 28 24.01 32.44 -12.11
CA GLN A 28 24.57 31.95 -13.37
C GLN A 28 24.68 30.42 -13.40
N ALA A 29 25.11 29.80 -12.30
CA ALA A 29 25.17 28.34 -12.19
C ALA A 29 23.80 27.68 -12.37
N LYS A 30 22.72 28.28 -11.85
CA LYS A 30 21.35 27.81 -12.09
C LYS A 30 20.87 28.04 -13.53
N GLN A 31 21.46 29.00 -14.24
CA GLN A 31 21.11 29.36 -15.62
C GLN A 31 21.94 28.67 -16.69
N ALA A 32 22.90 27.81 -16.31
CA ALA A 32 23.53 26.88 -17.22
C ALA A 32 22.47 25.88 -17.71
N ALA A 33 21.71 26.31 -18.72
CA ALA A 33 20.61 25.60 -19.34
C ALA A 33 21.16 24.56 -20.34
N PRO A 34 20.35 23.54 -20.72
CA PRO A 34 20.81 22.36 -21.43
C PRO A 34 21.32 22.70 -22.83
N SER A 35 22.32 21.94 -23.28
CA SER A 35 22.99 22.07 -24.56
C SER A 35 22.01 22.03 -25.75
N THR A 36 22.20 22.96 -26.68
CA THR A 36 21.45 23.18 -27.94
C THR A 36 21.72 22.13 -29.03
N ASP A 37 21.76 20.85 -28.68
CA ASP A 37 21.58 19.77 -29.66
C ASP A 37 20.14 19.28 -29.52
N SER A 38 19.22 20.02 -30.15
CA SER A 38 17.83 19.61 -30.21
C SER A 38 17.69 18.44 -31.18
N GLU A 39 17.60 17.23 -30.64
CA GLU A 39 17.31 16.04 -31.44
C GLU A 39 15.85 16.04 -31.89
N PHE A 40 15.54 15.41 -33.02
CA PHE A 40 14.16 15.27 -33.50
C PHE A 40 13.56 13.96 -33.03
N CYS A 41 12.26 13.96 -32.70
CA CYS A 41 11.61 12.74 -32.26
C CYS A 41 11.68 11.64 -33.33
N TYR A 42 12.08 10.43 -32.93
CA TYR A 42 12.18 9.25 -33.81
C TYR A 42 10.89 8.97 -34.62
N ARG A 43 9.72 9.24 -34.04
CA ARG A 43 8.41 9.05 -34.70
C ARG A 43 7.87 10.33 -35.35
N HIS A 44 8.28 11.49 -34.86
CA HIS A 44 7.86 12.79 -35.36
C HIS A 44 9.08 13.65 -35.74
N PRO A 45 9.63 13.48 -36.95
CA PRO A 45 10.87 14.16 -37.36
C PRO A 45 10.75 15.68 -37.48
N LYS A 46 9.52 16.22 -37.42
CA LYS A 46 9.26 17.67 -37.43
C LYS A 46 9.25 18.30 -36.03
N VAL A 47 9.31 17.48 -34.97
CA VAL A 47 9.21 17.94 -33.59
C VAL A 47 10.58 17.81 -32.93
N ALA A 48 11.21 18.96 -32.66
CA ALA A 48 12.43 19.03 -31.87
C ALA A 48 12.13 18.68 -30.40
N THR A 49 13.00 17.89 -29.79
CA THR A 49 12.86 17.43 -28.41
C THR A 49 14.21 17.37 -27.72
N ASN A 50 14.22 17.70 -26.42
CA ASN A 50 15.36 17.50 -25.53
C ASN A 50 15.12 16.32 -24.57
N LEU A 51 14.08 15.51 -24.81
CA LEU A 51 13.76 14.32 -24.02
C LEU A 51 14.18 13.06 -24.77
N ALA A 52 14.79 12.12 -24.03
CA ALA A 52 15.19 10.81 -24.53
C ALA A 52 14.63 9.68 -23.65
N CYS A 53 14.42 8.50 -24.24
CA CYS A 53 13.97 7.32 -23.51
C CYS A 53 15.08 6.79 -22.59
N GLY A 54 14.84 6.66 -21.28
CA GLY A 54 15.85 6.16 -20.34
C GLY A 54 16.25 4.68 -20.49
N ARG A 55 15.75 3.98 -21.51
CA ARG A 55 16.10 2.57 -21.81
C ARG A 55 16.87 2.41 -23.11
N CYS A 56 16.46 3.11 -24.17
CA CYS A 56 17.05 3.00 -25.50
C CYS A 56 17.70 4.30 -26.00
N ASN A 57 17.66 5.37 -25.21
CA ASN A 57 18.18 6.72 -25.51
C ASN A 57 17.65 7.38 -26.79
N ASN A 58 16.64 6.83 -27.45
CA ASN A 58 16.03 7.49 -28.61
C ASN A 58 15.31 8.79 -28.19
N PRO A 59 15.38 9.86 -29.01
CA PRO A 59 14.65 11.11 -28.77
C PRO A 59 13.14 10.91 -28.91
N VAL A 60 12.38 11.40 -27.92
CA VAL A 60 10.92 11.26 -27.81
C VAL A 60 10.29 12.63 -27.57
N CYS A 61 9.25 12.99 -28.31
CA CYS A 61 8.50 14.24 -28.05
C CYS A 61 7.56 14.11 -26.85
N THR A 62 7.08 15.24 -26.33
CA THR A 62 6.09 15.32 -25.24
C THR A 62 4.78 14.59 -25.55
N ASP A 63 4.44 14.42 -26.83
CA ASP A 63 3.22 13.71 -27.25
C ASP A 63 3.42 12.19 -27.27
N CYS A 64 4.66 11.72 -27.47
CA CYS A 64 4.98 10.29 -27.54
C CYS A 64 5.53 9.72 -26.23
N VAL A 65 5.94 10.56 -25.29
CA VAL A 65 6.57 10.12 -24.04
C VAL A 65 5.55 9.44 -23.15
N ILE A 66 5.96 8.30 -22.59
CA ILE A 66 5.19 7.57 -21.58
C ILE A 66 5.97 7.66 -20.27
N ILE A 67 5.37 8.26 -19.25
CA ILE A 67 5.97 8.37 -17.92
C ILE A 67 5.71 7.08 -17.16
N GLY A 68 6.73 6.22 -17.08
CA GLY A 68 6.70 5.00 -16.29
C GLY A 68 7.23 5.22 -14.87
N PRO A 69 7.15 4.20 -13.99
CA PRO A 69 7.64 4.28 -12.61
C PRO A 69 9.16 4.52 -12.51
N ALA A 70 9.90 4.19 -13.58
CA ALA A 70 11.35 4.37 -13.68
C ALA A 70 11.73 5.50 -14.67
N GLY A 71 10.85 6.48 -14.87
CA GLY A 71 11.10 7.66 -15.71
C GLY A 71 10.52 7.58 -17.13
N PRO A 72 10.95 8.49 -18.04
CA PRO A 72 10.40 8.61 -19.39
C PRO A 72 10.80 7.42 -20.28
N ARG A 73 9.81 6.89 -21.01
CA ARG A 73 9.97 5.76 -21.94
C ARG A 73 9.35 6.08 -23.29
N CYS A 74 9.95 5.53 -24.36
CA CYS A 74 9.34 5.51 -25.68
C CYS A 74 8.21 4.46 -25.74
N PRO A 75 7.26 4.59 -26.70
CA PRO A 75 6.13 3.66 -26.84
C PRO A 75 6.54 2.20 -27.03
N ASP A 76 7.65 1.93 -27.69
CA ASP A 76 8.11 0.56 -27.93
C ASP A 76 8.66 -0.08 -26.65
N CYS A 77 9.44 0.68 -25.86
CA CYS A 77 9.95 0.22 -24.57
C CYS A 77 8.84 0.08 -23.52
N ALA A 78 7.82 0.94 -23.54
CA ALA A 78 6.72 0.93 -22.57
C ALA A 78 5.79 -0.29 -22.73
N LYS A 79 5.57 -0.76 -23.96
CA LYS A 79 4.74 -1.94 -24.24
C LYS A 79 5.29 -3.23 -23.62
N SER A 80 6.60 -3.32 -23.41
CA SER A 80 7.26 -4.50 -22.81
C SER A 80 7.13 -4.60 -21.29
N THR A 81 6.17 -3.88 -20.68
CA THR A 81 5.91 -3.97 -19.25
C THR A 81 5.53 -5.41 -18.92
N THR A 82 6.43 -6.07 -18.18
CA THR A 82 6.24 -7.43 -17.66
C THR A 82 4.85 -7.51 -17.03
N PRO A 83 4.04 -8.54 -17.36
CA PRO A 83 2.71 -8.65 -16.79
C PRO A 83 2.84 -8.62 -15.27
N PHE A 84 2.18 -7.66 -14.63
CA PHE A 84 2.01 -7.68 -13.19
C PHE A 84 1.32 -9.00 -12.87
N ARG A 85 2.06 -9.97 -12.31
CA ARG A 85 1.54 -11.28 -11.92
C ARG A 85 1.17 -11.18 -10.44
N PRO A 86 -0.04 -10.73 -10.07
CA PRO A 86 -0.48 -10.71 -8.66
C PRO A 86 -0.49 -12.12 -8.05
N ALA A 87 -0.40 -13.17 -8.88
CA ALA A 87 -0.22 -14.55 -8.46
C ALA A 87 1.01 -14.78 -7.55
N ALA A 88 2.04 -13.93 -7.61
CA ALA A 88 3.20 -14.03 -6.70
C ALA A 88 2.84 -13.67 -5.25
N ILE A 89 1.77 -12.91 -5.02
CA ILE A 89 1.31 -12.48 -3.69
C ILE A 89 0.18 -13.40 -3.16
N GLY A 90 -0.52 -14.12 -4.05
CA GLY A 90 -1.64 -15.01 -3.69
C GLY A 90 -1.26 -16.38 -3.12
N LEU A 91 0.02 -16.72 -3.04
CA LEU A 91 0.48 -18.01 -2.48
C LEU A 91 0.24 -18.11 -0.96
N GLU A 92 0.27 -17.01 -0.23
CA GLU A 92 -0.01 -17.02 1.21
C GLU A 92 -1.51 -17.17 1.52
N ALA A 93 -2.39 -16.61 0.69
CA ALA A 93 -3.84 -16.77 0.85
C ALA A 93 -4.28 -18.23 0.67
N LYS A 94 -3.70 -18.96 -0.30
CA LYS A 94 -4.00 -20.38 -0.50
C LYS A 94 -3.44 -21.27 0.60
N ARG A 95 -2.29 -20.92 1.18
CA ARG A 95 -1.67 -21.69 2.28
C ARG A 95 -2.45 -21.52 3.59
N VAL A 96 -2.94 -20.30 3.87
CA VAL A 96 -3.84 -20.02 5.00
C VAL A 96 -5.25 -20.62 4.78
N ALA A 97 -5.81 -20.52 3.58
CA ALA A 97 -7.09 -21.15 3.29
C ALA A 97 -7.03 -22.67 3.47
N ARG A 98 -5.94 -23.32 3.04
CA ARG A 98 -5.77 -24.76 3.21
C ARG A 98 -5.62 -25.17 4.67
N SER A 99 -5.00 -24.35 5.52
CA SER A 99 -4.86 -24.65 6.96
C SER A 99 -6.18 -24.49 7.73
N VAL A 100 -7.06 -23.61 7.26
CA VAL A 100 -8.42 -23.44 7.81
C VAL A 100 -9.36 -24.55 7.33
N THR A 101 -9.27 -24.97 6.05
CA THR A 101 -10.13 -26.03 5.50
C THR A 101 -9.65 -27.46 5.82
N SER A 102 -8.36 -27.68 6.15
CA SER A 102 -7.82 -29.02 6.45
C SER A 102 -8.07 -29.50 7.89
N ARG A 103 -8.64 -28.67 8.77
CA ARG A 103 -9.30 -29.15 9.99
C ARG A 103 -10.67 -29.66 9.58
N GLY A 104 -10.69 -30.85 8.98
CA GLY A 104 -11.88 -31.53 8.48
C GLY A 104 -12.95 -31.73 9.57
N PRO A 105 -14.06 -32.42 9.27
CA PRO A 105 -15.21 -32.57 10.17
C PRO A 105 -14.82 -33.06 11.57
N PHE A 106 -13.70 -33.79 11.68
CA PHE A 106 -13.08 -34.19 12.95
C PHE A 106 -12.75 -33.05 13.90
N ALA A 107 -12.25 -31.89 13.44
CA ALA A 107 -11.94 -30.77 14.32
C ALA A 107 -13.20 -30.19 14.99
N TRP A 108 -14.29 -30.09 14.23
CA TRP A 108 -15.61 -29.73 14.76
C TRP A 108 -16.15 -30.79 15.72
N TYR A 109 -15.99 -32.08 15.40
CA TYR A 109 -16.36 -33.16 16.31
C TYR A 109 -15.56 -33.13 17.62
N TYR A 110 -14.26 -32.85 17.59
CA TYR A 110 -13.44 -32.69 18.80
C TYR A 110 -13.88 -31.50 19.64
N ILE A 111 -14.21 -30.36 19.02
CA ILE A 111 -14.73 -29.18 19.73
C ILE A 111 -16.07 -29.50 20.41
N ILE A 112 -17.00 -30.17 19.71
CA ILE A 112 -18.28 -30.60 20.30
C ILE A 112 -18.06 -31.57 21.46
N ILE A 113 -17.21 -32.59 21.29
CA ILE A 113 -16.89 -33.56 22.34
C ILE A 113 -16.34 -32.86 23.58
N ILE A 114 -15.42 -31.90 23.42
CA ILE A 114 -14.86 -31.13 24.53
C ILE A 114 -15.95 -30.33 25.25
N ILE A 115 -16.85 -29.67 24.51
CA ILE A 115 -17.97 -28.90 25.10
C ILE A 115 -18.94 -29.81 25.85
N VAL A 116 -19.27 -30.99 25.31
CA VAL A 116 -20.18 -31.94 25.96
C VAL A 116 -19.55 -32.56 27.21
N VAL A 117 -18.27 -32.94 27.15
CA VAL A 117 -17.57 -33.53 28.29
C VAL A 117 -17.37 -32.50 29.39
N LEU A 118 -16.91 -31.28 29.07
CA LEU A 118 -16.75 -30.21 30.05
C LEU A 118 -18.10 -29.71 30.57
N GLY A 119 -19.07 -29.45 29.70
CA GLY A 119 -20.40 -28.99 30.08
C GLY A 119 -21.20 -30.02 30.89
N GLY A 120 -21.07 -31.30 30.58
CA GLY A 120 -21.62 -32.41 31.36
C GLY A 120 -20.99 -32.50 32.75
N PHE A 121 -19.68 -32.27 32.86
CA PHE A 121 -18.99 -32.19 34.14
C PHE A 121 -19.49 -31.01 34.99
N LEU A 122 -19.66 -29.82 34.39
CA LEU A 122 -20.20 -28.66 35.12
C LEU A 122 -21.65 -28.88 35.57
N ARG A 123 -22.48 -29.54 34.75
CA ARG A 123 -23.89 -29.81 35.06
C ARG A 123 -24.10 -30.96 36.05
N GLY A 124 -23.13 -31.87 36.18
CA GLY A 124 -23.10 -32.90 37.22
C GLY A 124 -22.76 -32.34 38.61
N CYS A 125 -21.95 -31.28 38.69
CA CYS A 125 -21.65 -30.63 39.96
C CYS A 125 -22.84 -29.86 40.56
N THR A 126 -23.76 -29.35 39.72
CA THR A 126 -24.91 -28.59 40.22
C THR A 126 -26.06 -29.46 40.74
N SER A 127 -26.11 -30.75 40.41
CA SER A 127 -27.16 -31.66 40.90
C SER A 127 -26.90 -32.24 42.30
N MET A 128 -25.70 -32.06 42.87
CA MET A 128 -25.42 -32.49 44.26
C MET A 128 -25.92 -31.50 45.31
N PHE A 129 -26.36 -30.31 44.93
CA PHE A 129 -26.83 -29.27 45.85
C PHE A 129 -28.34 -29.03 45.70
N THR A 130 -29.16 -30.09 45.72
CA THR A 130 -30.61 -29.94 45.93
C THR A 130 -30.92 -30.15 47.42
N PRO A 131 -31.35 -29.12 48.17
CA PRO A 131 -31.77 -29.29 49.55
C PRO A 131 -33.03 -30.18 49.62
N GLN A 132 -33.05 -31.14 50.53
CA GLN A 132 -34.16 -32.09 50.69
C GLN A 132 -35.46 -31.38 51.13
N PRO A 133 -36.63 -31.75 50.59
CA PRO A 133 -37.90 -31.17 51.02
C PRO A 133 -38.26 -31.67 52.42
N THR A 134 -38.59 -30.75 53.34
CA THR A 134 -39.08 -31.06 54.68
C THR A 134 -40.45 -31.73 54.59
N VAL A 135 -40.52 -32.99 55.03
CA VAL A 135 -41.77 -33.77 55.09
C VAL A 135 -42.61 -33.26 56.26
N ILE A 136 -43.76 -32.64 55.97
CA ILE A 136 -44.77 -32.31 56.98
C ILE A 136 -45.75 -33.48 57.06
N ILE A 137 -45.79 -34.12 58.23
CA ILE A 137 -46.72 -35.21 58.53
C ILE A 137 -48.06 -34.59 58.95
N GLN A 138 -49.14 -34.87 58.22
CA GLN A 138 -50.52 -34.53 58.64
C GLN A 138 -51.13 -35.69 59.44
N PRO A 139 -51.87 -35.42 60.54
CA PRO A 139 -52.51 -36.46 61.34
C PRO A 139 -53.77 -37.01 60.64
N SER A 140 -53.93 -38.33 60.72
CA SER A 140 -55.05 -39.12 60.22
C SER A 140 -56.39 -38.69 60.85
N GLN A 141 -57.38 -38.38 60.00
CA GLN A 141 -58.77 -38.24 60.44
C GLN A 141 -59.44 -39.62 60.50
N GLU A 142 -60.03 -39.89 61.66
CA GLU A 142 -60.88 -41.00 62.03
C GLU A 142 -62.30 -40.72 61.50
N GLU A 143 -62.82 -41.54 60.58
CA GLU A 143 -64.22 -41.51 60.17
C GLU A 143 -64.91 -42.78 60.70
N ASP A 144 -65.73 -42.58 61.72
CA ASP A 144 -66.68 -43.51 62.33
C ASP A 144 -68.03 -43.37 61.60
N ASN A 145 -68.44 -44.40 60.84
CA ASN A 145 -69.83 -44.69 60.49
C ASN A 145 -69.98 -46.14 59.98
#